data_AF-A0A522DGD7-F1
#
_entry.id   AF-A0A522DGD7-F1
#
_cell.length_a   1.000
_cell.length_b   1.000
_cell.length_c   1.000
_cell.angle_alpha   90.00
_cell.angle_beta   90.00
_cell.angle_gamma   90.00
#
_symmetry.space_group_name_H-M   'P 1'
#
loop_
_entity.id
_entity.type
_entity.pdbx_description
1 polymer ?
#
loop_
_entity_poly.entity_id
_entity_poly.type
_entity_poly.pdbx_seq_one_letter_code
_entity_poly.pdbx_strand_id
1 'polypeptide(L)' 'HVRMDSKLVIEQMAGRWKIKHPDMADLAAEARAALTGTPVKFEWIPRELNSRADRLANRAMDMQADVGERGAR' A
#
# COMPACT_ATOMS: atom_id res chain seq x y z
N HIS A 1 0.59 -15.01 1.71
CA HIS A 1 -0.07 -14.39 0.53
C HIS A 1 -0.42 -12.95 0.92
N VAL A 2 -0.19 -11.99 0.03
CA VAL A 2 -0.54 -10.58 0.22
C VAL A 2 -1.68 -10.26 -0.75
N ARG A 3 -2.79 -9.75 -0.21
CA ARG A 3 -4.00 -9.39 -0.96
C ARG A 3 -4.20 -7.88 -0.91
N MET A 4 -4.41 -7.26 -2.05
CA MET A 4 -4.65 -5.82 -2.15
C MET A 4 -5.58 -5.51 -3.32
N ASP A 5 -6.25 -4.36 -3.26
CA ASP A 5 -7.17 -3.85 -4.29
C ASP A 5 -6.52 -2.85 -5.25
N SER A 6 -5.32 -2.36 -4.94
CA SER A 6 -4.51 -1.59 -5.87
C SER A 6 -3.85 -2.50 -6.90
N LYS A 7 -4.47 -2.60 -8.09
CA LYS A 7 -3.93 -3.36 -9.21
C LYS A 7 -2.52 -2.88 -9.59
N LEU A 8 -2.31 -1.57 -9.58
CA LEU A 8 -1.00 -0.97 -9.85
C LEU A 8 0.08 -1.54 -8.92
N VAL A 9 -0.17 -1.51 -7.61
CA VAL A 9 0.81 -1.96 -6.60
C VAL A 9 1.04 -3.46 -6.70
N ILE A 10 -0.01 -4.27 -6.87
CA ILE A 10 0.12 -5.72 -7.04
C ILE A 10 1.01 -6.06 -8.26
N GLU A 11 0.77 -5.43 -9.40
CA GLU A 11 1.52 -5.68 -10.63
C GLU A 11 2.99 -5.22 -10.53
N GLN A 12 3.24 -4.09 -9.88
CA GLN A 12 4.60 -3.56 -9.66
C GLN A 12 5.40 -4.42 -8.66
N MET A 13 4.77 -4.83 -7.56
CA MET A 13 5.41 -5.68 -6.54
C MET A 13 5.65 -7.10 -7.06
N ALA A 14 4.77 -7.61 -7.93
CA ALA A 14 4.99 -8.86 -8.63
C ALA A 14 6.02 -8.77 -9.78
N GLY A 15 6.58 -7.59 -10.05
CA GLY A 15 7.58 -7.37 -11.10
C GLY A 15 7.05 -7.42 -12.53
N ARG A 16 5.72 -7.49 -12.71
CA ARG A 16 5.09 -7.51 -14.04
C ARG A 16 5.08 -6.12 -14.67
N TRP A 17 4.91 -5.07 -13.86
CA TRP A 17 4.89 -3.68 -14.32
C TRP A 17 6.08 -2.88 -13.77
N LYS A 18 6.67 -2.03 -14.61
CA LYS A 18 7.79 -1.16 -14.23
C LYS A 18 7.29 0.01 -13.37
N ILE A 19 8.03 0.31 -12.30
CA ILE A 19 7.85 1.52 -11.50
C ILE A 19 8.65 2.65 -12.17
N LYS A 20 7.97 3.76 -12.50
CA LYS A 20 8.59 4.92 -13.17
C LYS A 20 8.83 6.10 -12.24
N HIS A 21 7.98 6.26 -11.22
CA HIS A 21 8.10 7.37 -10.28
C HIS A 21 9.17 7.05 -9.24
N PRO A 22 10.15 7.94 -8.97
CA PRO A 22 11.24 7.68 -8.03
C PRO A 22 10.72 7.38 -6.61
N ASP A 23 9.82 8.20 -6.07
CA ASP A 23 9.28 7.99 -4.71
C ASP A 23 8.58 6.62 -4.57
N MET A 24 7.89 6.17 -5.61
CA MET A 24 7.27 4.84 -5.59
C MET A 24 8.30 3.72 -5.66
N ALA A 25 9.44 3.95 -6.33
CA ALA A 25 10.52 2.99 -6.42
C ALA A 25 11.18 2.81 -5.05
N ASP A 26 11.36 3.90 -4.30
CA ASP A 26 11.90 3.88 -2.94
C ASP A 26 10.96 3.11 -2.00
N LEU A 27 9.65 3.42 -2.02
CA LEU A 27 8.64 2.70 -1.23
C LEU A 27 8.58 1.21 -1.58
N ALA A 28 8.72 0.85 -2.87
CA ALA A 28 8.74 -0.55 -3.28
C ALA A 28 10.02 -1.27 -2.81
N ALA A 29 11.16 -0.57 -2.76
CA ALA A 29 12.41 -1.12 -2.24
C ALA A 29 12.28 -1.40 -0.73
N GLU A 30 11.71 -0.47 0.04
CA GLU A 30 11.43 -0.66 1.47
C GLU A 30 10.49 -1.85 1.70
N ALA A 31 9.38 -1.92 0.95
CA ALA A 31 8.45 -3.04 1.05
C ALA A 31 9.11 -4.37 0.71
N ARG A 32 9.98 -4.44 -0.32
CA ARG A 32 10.72 -5.66 -0.66
C ARG A 32 11.71 -6.04 0.44
N ALA A 33 12.42 -5.07 1.01
CA ALA A 33 13.33 -5.31 2.14
C ALA A 33 12.58 -5.93 3.32
N ALA A 34 11.41 -5.39 3.69
CA ALA A 34 10.57 -5.92 4.75
C ALA A 34 10.06 -7.35 4.49
N LEU A 35 9.97 -7.77 3.23
CA LEU A 35 9.54 -9.12 2.83
C LEU A 35 10.71 -10.10 2.62
N THR A 36 11.96 -9.67 2.84
CA THR A 36 13.14 -10.51 2.63
C THR A 36 13.08 -11.77 3.50
N GLY A 37 13.33 -12.93 2.92
CA GLY A 37 13.25 -14.24 3.60
C GLY A 37 11.83 -14.80 3.73
N THR A 38 10.80 -14.08 3.28
CA THR A 38 9.41 -14.55 3.30
C THR A 38 8.92 -14.82 1.88
N PRO A 39 8.55 -16.07 1.53
CA PRO A 39 7.90 -16.35 0.25
C PRO A 39 6.52 -15.68 0.17
N VAL A 40 6.40 -14.61 -0.61
CA VAL A 40 5.16 -13.86 -0.78
C VAL A 40 4.58 -14.08 -2.18
N LYS A 41 3.28 -14.37 -2.23
CA LYS A 41 2.47 -14.30 -3.45
C LYS A 41 1.56 -13.08 -3.37
N PHE A 42 1.57 -12.24 -4.40
CA PHE A 42 0.70 -11.08 -4.54
C PHE A 42 -0.56 -11.45 -5.32
N GLU A 43 -1.72 -11.15 -4.75
CA GLU A 43 -3.03 -11.43 -5.31
C GLU A 43 -3.85 -10.13 -5.32
N TRP A 44 -4.35 -9.75 -6.49
CA TRP A 44 -5.31 -8.66 -6.57
C TRP A 44 -6.69 -9.19 -6.16
N ILE A 45 -7.39 -8.41 -5.34
CA ILE A 45 -8.78 -8.68 -4.98
C ILE A 45 -9.66 -7.46 -5.30
N PRO A 46 -10.94 -7.65 -5.65
CA PRO A 46 -11.90 -6.56 -5.71
C PRO A 46 -11.97 -5.78 -4.39
N ARG A 47 -12.25 -4.48 -4.48
CA ARG A 47 -12.20 -3.54 -3.33
C ARG A 47 -13.21 -3.88 -2.24
N GLU A 48 -14.36 -4.43 -2.62
CA GLU A 48 -15.38 -4.94 -1.69
C GLU A 48 -14.85 -6.04 -0.77
N LEU A 49 -13.84 -6.81 -1.21
CA LEU A 49 -13.20 -7.85 -0.42
C LEU A 49 -12.05 -7.31 0.47
N ASN A 50 -11.64 -6.05 0.28
CA ASN A 50 -10.57 -5.41 1.04
C ASN A 50 -11.07 -4.43 2.13
N SER A 51 -12.37 -4.47 2.45
CA SER A 51 -13.06 -3.49 3.32
C SER A 51 -12.45 -3.32 4.72
N ARG A 52 -11.82 -4.37 5.28
CA ARG A 52 -11.15 -4.27 6.58
C ARG A 52 -9.88 -3.42 6.51
N ALA A 53 -9.03 -3.66 5.51
CA ALA A 53 -7.81 -2.88 5.33
C ALA A 53 -8.15 -1.44 4.97
N ASP A 54 -9.15 -1.26 4.10
CA ASP A 54 -9.62 0.06 3.70
C ASP A 54 -10.07 0.92 4.87
N ARG A 55 -10.89 0.36 5.75
CA ARG A 55 -11.37 1.06 6.95
C ARG A 55 -10.24 1.49 7.87
N LEU A 56 -9.21 0.67 8.01
CA LEU A 56 -8.04 1.01 8.82
C LEU A 56 -7.21 2.12 8.18
N ALA A 57 -7.01 2.07 6.86
CA ALA A 57 -6.30 3.10 6.11
C ALA A 57 -7.02 4.44 6.19
N ASN A 58 -8.34 4.47 5.94
CA ASN A 58 -9.14 5.68 6.04
C ASN A 58 -9.08 6.27 7.44
N ARG A 59 -9.24 5.45 8.49
CA ARG A 59 -9.14 5.91 9.87
C ARG A 59 -7.77 6.54 10.18
N ALA A 60 -6.68 5.98 9.64
CA ALA A 60 -5.35 6.54 9.84
C ALA A 60 -5.17 7.89 9.11
N MET A 61 -5.71 8.01 7.89
CA MET A 61 -5.70 9.27 7.13
C MET A 61 -6.53 10.35 7.83
N ASP A 62 -7.72 10.02 8.31
CA ASP A 62 -8.59 10.95 9.06
C ASP A 62 -7.89 11.46 10.33
N MET A 63 -7.22 10.58 11.08
CA MET A 63 -6.45 10.99 12.26
C MET A 63 -5.30 11.95 11.93
N GLN A 64 -4.63 11.75 10.79
CA GLN A 64 -3.55 12.66 10.37
C GLN A 64 -4.10 14.01 9.92
N ALA A 65 -5.22 14.03 9.19
CA ALA A 65 -5.91 15.26 8.79
C ALA A 65 -6.36 16.08 10.01
N ASP A 66 -6.96 15.42 11.01
CA ASP A 66 -7.39 16.06 12.26
C ASP A 66 -6.23 16.67 13.07
N VAL A 67 -5.03 16.08 13.00
CA VAL A 67 -3.84 16.64 13.64
C VAL A 67 -3.34 17.87 12.89
N GLY A 68 -3.37 17.83 11.55
CA GLY A 68 -3.01 18.98 10.70
C GLY A 68 -3.91 20.19 10.92
N GLU A 69 -5.23 19.99 11.03
CA GLU A 69 -6.18 21.09 11.28
C GLU A 69 -6.05 21.69 12.68
N ARG A 70 -5.71 20.88 13.69
CA ARG A 70 -5.49 21.37 15.07
C ARG A 70 -4.18 22.12 15.25
N GLY A 71 -3.13 21.76 14.49
CA GLY A 71 -1.85 22.47 14.50
C GLY A 71 -1.85 23.77 13.67
N ALA A 72 -2.84 23.96 12.80
CA ALA A 72 -2.99 25.15 11.96
C ALA A 72 -3.93 26.23 12.56
N ARG A 73 -4.47 26.00 13.77
CA ARG A 73 -5.25 26.99 14.56
C ARG A 73 -4.38 27.56 15.67
#